data_AF-A0A3C0WU86-F1
#
_entry.id   AF-A0A3C0WU86-F1
#
_cell.length_a   1.000
_cell.length_b   1.000
_cell.length_c   1.000
_cell.angle_alpha   90.00
_cell.angle_beta   90.00
_cell.angle_gamma   90.00
#
_symmetry.space_group_name_H-M   'P 1'
#
loop_
_entity.id
_entity.type
_entity.pdbx_description
1 polymer ?
#
loop_
_entity_poly.entity_id
_entity_poly.type
_entity_poly.pdbx_seq_one_letter_code
_entity_poly.pdbx_strand_id
1 'polypeptide(L)'
;MSRQAHLQYSAEINPSCPNSVIEALACGLPVVGFDSGSLTELVQGDAGKVVPYGSNPWKLEIPDTESLAQASLPLLANPQRYRLAARALAEAQFDLETMADAYLQALIGGQ
;
A
#
# COMPACT_ATOMS: atom_id res chain seq x y z
N MET A 1 19.82 -9.68 5.27
CA MET A 1 18.45 -10.18 5.03
C MET A 1 18.13 -10.06 3.55
N SER A 2 17.77 -11.16 2.90
CA SER A 2 17.52 -11.19 1.46
C SER A 2 16.16 -10.54 1.15
N ARG A 3 16.13 -9.36 0.48
CA ARG A 3 14.88 -8.76 -0.05
C ARG A 3 14.48 -9.45 -1.35
N GLN A 4 14.11 -10.73 -1.25
CA GLN A 4 13.77 -11.63 -2.37
C GLN A 4 12.31 -11.52 -2.84
N ALA A 5 11.42 -10.94 -2.04
CA ALA A 5 10.03 -10.74 -2.45
C ALA A 5 9.93 -9.70 -3.57
N HIS A 6 9.03 -9.93 -4.53
CA HIS A 6 8.79 -9.06 -5.67
C HIS A 6 7.65 -8.06 -5.42
N LEU A 7 6.65 -8.45 -4.63
CA LEU A 7 5.55 -7.61 -4.17
C LEU A 7 5.01 -8.15 -2.83
N GLN A 8 4.24 -7.32 -2.12
CA GLN A 8 3.41 -7.73 -0.98
C GLN A 8 1.95 -7.76 -1.40
N TYR A 9 1.26 -8.88 -1.18
CA TYR A 9 -0.20 -8.93 -1.31
C TYR A 9 -0.87 -8.53 0.00
N SER A 10 -1.65 -7.45 -0.02
CA SER A 10 -2.48 -7.03 1.11
C SER A 10 -3.86 -7.70 1.00
N ALA A 11 -4.06 -8.74 1.80
CA ALA A 11 -5.26 -9.58 1.76
C ALA A 11 -6.40 -9.10 2.67
N GLU A 12 -6.21 -7.98 3.37
CA GLU A 12 -7.22 -7.44 4.27
C GLU A 12 -8.44 -6.94 3.50
N ILE A 13 -9.64 -7.35 3.93
CA ILE A 13 -10.88 -7.01 3.25
C ILE A 13 -11.28 -5.56 3.51
N ASN A 14 -10.92 -5.01 4.67
CA ASN A 14 -11.15 -3.61 5.02
C ASN A 14 -10.00 -3.06 5.88
N PRO A 15 -8.84 -2.78 5.29
CA PRO A 15 -7.65 -2.32 6.01
C PRO A 15 -7.88 -0.92 6.61
N SER A 16 -7.71 -0.77 7.93
CA SER A 16 -7.96 0.51 8.64
C SER A 16 -6.79 1.51 8.63
N CYS A 17 -5.61 1.06 8.21
CA CYS A 17 -4.35 1.78 7.90
C CYS A 17 -3.20 0.81 8.26
N PRO A 18 -2.94 -0.21 7.42
CA PRO A 18 -2.07 -1.32 7.80
C PRO A 18 -0.60 -0.91 7.82
N ASN A 19 0.00 -0.90 9.02
CA ASN A 19 1.45 -0.68 9.18
C ASN A 19 2.28 -1.63 8.32
N SER A 20 1.79 -2.86 8.08
CA SER A 20 2.45 -3.84 7.21
C SER A 20 2.59 -3.37 5.76
N VAL A 21 1.64 -2.59 5.25
CA VAL A 21 1.72 -1.96 3.92
C VAL A 21 2.79 -0.87 3.94
N ILE A 22 2.81 -0.01 4.97
CA ILE A 22 3.82 1.04 5.12
C ILE A 22 5.23 0.43 5.24
N GLU A 23 5.40 -0.64 6.02
CA GLU A 23 6.65 -1.38 6.17
C GLU A 23 7.11 -2.01 4.85
N ALA A 24 6.20 -2.59 4.07
CA ALA A 24 6.49 -3.13 2.74
C ALA A 24 6.98 -2.02 1.80
N LEU A 25 6.26 -0.90 1.74
CA LEU A 25 6.64 0.27 0.95
C LEU A 25 8.01 0.82 1.38
N ALA A 26 8.24 0.96 2.68
CA ALA A 26 9.53 1.36 3.24
C ALA A 26 10.64 0.34 2.91
N CYS A 27 10.33 -0.94 2.76
CA CYS A 27 11.28 -1.93 2.28
C CYS A 27 11.49 -1.90 0.75
N GLY A 28 10.88 -0.94 0.05
CA GLY A 28 10.89 -0.85 -1.40
C GLY A 28 10.22 -2.07 -2.03
N LEU A 29 9.16 -2.58 -1.42
CA LEU A 29 8.35 -3.67 -1.92
C LEU A 29 7.01 -3.10 -2.36
N PRO A 30 6.68 -3.11 -3.66
CA PRO A 30 5.40 -2.61 -4.10
C PRO A 30 4.25 -3.48 -3.59
N VAL A 31 3.10 -2.86 -3.36
CA VAL A 31 1.95 -3.51 -2.74
C VAL A 31 0.84 -3.75 -3.77
N VAL A 32 0.23 -4.93 -3.72
CA VAL A 32 -0.95 -5.25 -4.53
C VAL A 32 -2.10 -5.64 -3.61
N GLY A 33 -3.32 -5.18 -3.90
CA GLY A 33 -4.50 -5.55 -3.14
C GLY A 33 -5.79 -5.01 -3.76
N PHE A 34 -6.89 -5.19 -3.05
CA PHE A 34 -8.20 -4.71 -3.50
C PHE A 34 -8.50 -3.28 -3.01
N ASP A 35 -9.30 -2.57 -3.79
CA ASP A 35 -9.80 -1.23 -3.49
C ASP A 35 -10.86 -1.32 -2.39
N SER A 36 -10.39 -1.50 -1.17
CA SER A 36 -11.20 -1.57 0.03
C SER A 36 -10.45 -0.96 1.21
N GLY A 37 -11.23 -0.44 2.18
CA GLY A 37 -10.68 0.30 3.31
C GLY A 37 -9.78 1.45 2.87
N SER A 38 -8.63 1.56 3.52
CA SER A 38 -7.64 2.63 3.31
C SER A 38 -6.57 2.31 2.25
N LEU A 39 -6.61 1.14 1.60
CA LEU A 39 -5.46 0.68 0.79
C LEU A 39 -5.15 1.62 -0.38
N THR A 40 -6.17 2.15 -1.04
CA THR A 40 -6.04 3.10 -2.17
C THR A 40 -5.40 4.42 -1.75
N GLU A 41 -5.59 4.84 -0.49
CA GLU A 41 -4.94 6.04 0.05
C GLU A 41 -3.44 5.82 0.28
N LEU A 42 -3.05 4.62 0.70
CA LEU A 42 -1.66 4.27 1.01
C LEU A 42 -0.83 3.90 -0.22
N VAL A 43 -1.45 3.29 -1.24
CA VAL A 43 -0.75 2.73 -2.41
C VAL A 43 -1.06 3.54 -3.66
N GLN A 44 -0.18 4.50 -3.95
CA GLN A 44 -0.38 5.45 -5.06
C GLN A 44 0.66 5.27 -6.17
N GLY A 45 0.24 5.56 -7.40
CA GLY A 45 1.13 5.60 -8.57
C GLY A 45 1.84 4.27 -8.82
N ASP A 46 3.18 4.31 -8.85
CA ASP A 46 4.04 3.13 -9.06
C ASP A 46 4.49 2.48 -7.75
N ALA A 47 3.93 2.85 -6.60
CA ALA A 47 4.19 2.14 -5.35
C ALA A 47 3.47 0.78 -5.27
N GLY A 48 2.59 0.48 -6.23
CA GLY A 48 1.81 -0.74 -6.23
C GLY A 48 0.64 -0.70 -7.20
N LYS A 49 -0.31 -1.64 -7.03
CA LYS A 49 -1.58 -1.67 -7.77
C LYS A 49 -2.72 -2.05 -6.86
N VAL A 50 -3.76 -1.23 -6.89
CA VAL A 50 -5.02 -1.52 -6.23
C VAL A 50 -6.08 -1.72 -7.30
N VAL A 51 -6.87 -2.79 -7.18
CA VAL A 51 -7.90 -3.15 -8.17
C VAL A 51 -9.26 -3.29 -7.50
N PRO A 52 -10.38 -3.08 -8.21
CA PRO A 52 -11.70 -3.31 -7.64
C PRO A 52 -11.84 -4.73 -7.08
N TYR A 53 -12.54 -4.89 -5.94
CA TYR A 53 -12.80 -6.21 -5.34
C TYR A 53 -13.62 -7.13 -6.27
N GLY A 54 -14.46 -6.56 -7.13
CA GLY A 54 -15.24 -7.29 -8.15
C GLY A 54 -16.57 -7.88 -7.66
N SER A 55 -16.78 -7.96 -6.35
CA SER A 55 -18.04 -8.42 -5.72
C SER A 55 -18.30 -7.66 -4.41
N ASN A 56 -19.22 -8.12 -3.54
CA ASN A 56 -19.48 -7.45 -2.27
C ASN A 56 -18.48 -7.88 -1.17
N PRO A 57 -17.51 -7.02 -0.78
CA PRO A 57 -16.53 -7.38 0.25
C PRO A 57 -17.16 -7.54 1.64
N TRP A 58 -18.25 -6.81 1.93
CA TRP A 58 -18.94 -6.88 3.23
C TRP A 58 -19.69 -8.19 3.44
N LYS A 59 -19.93 -8.95 2.35
CA LYS A 59 -20.53 -10.28 2.38
C LYS A 59 -19.51 -11.40 2.17
N LEU A 60 -18.22 -11.07 2.08
CA LEU A 60 -17.15 -12.03 1.79
C LEU A 60 -17.39 -12.81 0.49
N GLU A 61 -18.01 -12.16 -0.50
CA GLU A 61 -18.18 -12.76 -1.81
C GLU A 61 -16.81 -12.93 -2.49
N ILE A 62 -16.75 -13.83 -3.48
CA ILE A 62 -15.50 -14.17 -4.15
C ILE A 62 -14.98 -12.94 -4.89
N PRO A 63 -13.74 -12.49 -4.65
CA PRO A 63 -13.18 -11.35 -5.35
C PRO A 63 -12.72 -11.72 -6.76
N ASP A 64 -12.54 -10.70 -7.59
CA ASP A 64 -11.91 -10.82 -8.91
C ASP A 64 -10.38 -10.99 -8.77
N THR A 65 -9.96 -12.23 -8.54
CA THR A 65 -8.54 -12.59 -8.42
C THR A 65 -7.80 -12.50 -9.76
N GLU A 66 -8.52 -12.53 -10.89
CA GLU A 66 -7.91 -12.41 -12.21
C GLU A 66 -7.41 -10.99 -12.44
N SER A 67 -8.24 -9.98 -12.15
CA SER A 67 -7.81 -8.57 -12.20
C SER A 67 -6.62 -8.31 -11.28
N LEU A 68 -6.59 -8.89 -10.08
CA LEU A 68 -5.47 -8.77 -9.14
C LEU A 68 -4.17 -9.38 -9.71
N ALA A 69 -4.27 -10.56 -10.31
CA ALA A 69 -3.13 -11.24 -10.93
C ALA A 69 -2.61 -10.45 -12.13
N GLN A 70 -3.50 -9.97 -13.01
CA GLN A 70 -3.14 -9.15 -14.16
C GLN A 70 -2.44 -7.86 -13.74
N ALA A 71 -2.94 -7.20 -12.69
CA ALA A 71 -2.33 -6.00 -12.13
C ALA A 71 -0.93 -6.25 -11.53
N SER A 72 -0.60 -7.48 -11.17
CA SER A 72 0.72 -7.84 -10.66
C SER A 72 1.78 -7.96 -11.76
N LEU A 73 1.38 -8.25 -13.01
CA LEU A 73 2.32 -8.52 -14.11
C LEU A 73 3.27 -7.35 -14.41
N PRO A 74 2.83 -6.07 -14.46
CA PRO A 74 3.73 -4.94 -14.68
C PRO A 74 4.79 -4.77 -13.60
N LEU A 75 4.46 -5.08 -12.33
CA LEU A 75 5.39 -5.01 -11.19
C LEU A 75 6.52 -6.04 -11.37
N LEU A 76 6.15 -7.25 -11.80
CA LEU A 76 7.10 -8.33 -12.07
C LEU A 76 7.96 -8.05 -13.31
N ALA A 77 7.39 -7.39 -14.33
CA ALA A 77 8.11 -7.03 -15.55
C ALA A 77 9.10 -5.88 -15.35
N ASN A 78 8.82 -4.95 -14.43
CA ASN A 78 9.64 -3.75 -14.21
C ASN A 78 9.99 -3.52 -12.72
N PRO A 79 10.58 -4.51 -12.02
CA PRO A 79 10.67 -4.50 -10.57
C PRO A 79 11.42 -3.28 -10.03
N GLN A 80 12.51 -2.85 -10.67
CA GLN A 80 13.29 -1.70 -10.17
C GLN A 80 12.47 -0.42 -10.08
N ARG A 81 11.64 -0.13 -11.09
CA ARG A 81 10.77 1.05 -11.11
C ARG A 81 9.82 1.07 -9.92
N TYR A 82 9.09 -0.04 -9.72
CA TYR A 82 8.09 -0.15 -8.66
C TYR A 82 8.73 -0.16 -7.26
N ARG A 83 9.90 -0.78 -7.11
CA ARG A 83 10.64 -0.78 -5.82
C ARG A 83 11.14 0.60 -5.42
N LEU A 84 11.67 1.37 -6.37
CA LEU A 84 12.10 2.75 -6.13
C LEU A 84 10.91 3.64 -5.78
N ALA A 85 9.81 3.53 -6.52
CA ALA A 85 8.60 4.30 -6.26
C ALA A 85 7.96 3.95 -4.91
N ALA A 86 7.91 2.66 -4.54
CA ALA A 86 7.41 2.22 -3.24
C ALA A 86 8.20 2.84 -2.07
N ARG A 87 9.54 2.82 -2.16
CA ARG A 87 10.40 3.44 -1.14
C ARG A 87 10.21 4.95 -1.08
N ALA A 88 10.20 5.61 -2.25
CA ALA A 88 10.04 7.05 -2.34
C ALA A 88 8.69 7.51 -1.78
N LEU A 89 7.61 6.76 -2.02
CA LEU A 89 6.30 7.07 -1.43
C LEU A 89 6.33 6.99 0.09
N ALA A 90 6.93 5.93 0.65
CA ALA A 90 7.02 5.75 2.10
C ALA A 90 7.81 6.87 2.77
N GLU A 91 8.97 7.25 2.21
CA GLU A 91 9.78 8.35 2.72
C GLU A 91 9.07 9.71 2.62
N ALA A 92 8.24 9.91 1.59
CA ALA A 92 7.56 11.18 1.36
C ALA A 92 6.29 11.36 2.22
N GLN A 93 5.60 10.27 2.57
CA GLN A 93 4.23 10.35 3.13
C GLN A 93 4.06 9.71 4.50
N PHE A 94 4.90 8.75 4.88
CA PHE A 94 4.68 7.90 6.07
C PHE A 94 5.81 8.00 7.10
N ASP A 95 6.48 9.15 7.13
CA ASP A 95 7.50 9.43 8.12
C ASP A 95 6.88 9.66 9.52
N LEU A 96 7.45 8.99 10.52
CA LEU A 96 6.92 8.98 11.89
C LEU A 96 7.12 10.34 12.58
N GLU A 97 8.26 10.98 12.35
CA GLU A 97 8.58 12.29 12.95
C GLU A 97 7.61 13.35 12.43
N THR A 98 7.40 13.37 11.11
CA THR A 98 6.42 14.25 10.45
C THR A 98 5.00 14.06 10.99
N MET A 99 4.58 12.81 11.20
CA MET A 99 3.27 12.51 11.80
C MET A 99 3.20 13.03 13.25
N ALA A 100 4.23 12.77 14.06
CA ALA A 100 4.27 13.21 15.45
C ALA A 100 4.21 14.74 15.57
N ASP A 101 4.95 15.46 14.73
CA ASP A 101 4.94 16.93 14.66
C ASP A 101 3.56 17.46 14.29
N ALA A 102 2.88 16.84 13.32
CA ALA A 102 1.51 17.20 12.95
C ALA A 102 0.53 17.02 14.12
N TYR A 103 0.66 15.93 14.89
CA TYR A 103 -0.14 15.73 16.10
C TYR A 103 0.15 16.76 17.18
N LEU A 104 1.43 17.09 17.44
CA LEU A 104 1.80 18.14 18.38
C LEU A 104 1.21 19.48 17.94
N GLN A 105 1.33 19.85 16.67
CA GLN A 105 0.75 21.08 16.16
C GLN A 105 -0.78 21.14 16.36
N ALA A 106 -1.48 20.04 16.08
CA ALA A 106 -2.94 19.97 16.22
C ALA A 106 -3.41 20.00 17.69
N LEU A 107 -2.66 19.39 18.62
CA LEU A 107 -3.07 19.24 20.02
C LEU A 107 -2.59 20.39 20.92
N ILE A 108 -1.40 20.91 20.68
CA ILE A 108 -0.74 21.89 21.57
C ILE A 108 -0.27 23.16 20.84
N GLY A 109 -0.18 23.16 19.50
CA GLY A 109 0.35 24.28 18.70
C GLY A 109 -0.63 25.43 18.43
N GLY A 110 -1.82 25.42 19.04
CA GLY A 110 -2.88 26.42 18.87
C GLY A 110 -3.01 27.42 20.04
N GLN A 111 -1.96 27.64 20.84
CA GLN A 111 -1.91 28.71 21.84
C GLN A 111 -1.22 29.97 21.30
#